data_AF-A0A820PUU1-F1
#
_entry.id   AF-A0A820PUU1-F1
#
_cell.length_a   1.000
_cell.length_b   1.000
_cell.length_c   1.000
_cell.angle_alpha   90.00
_cell.angle_beta   90.00
_cell.angle_gamma   90.00
#
_symmetry.space_group_name_H-M   'P 1'
#
loop_
_entity.id
_entity.type
_entity.pdbx_description
1 polymer ?
#
loop_
_entity_poly.entity_id
_entity_poly.type
_entity_poly.pdbx_seq_one_letter_code
_entity_poly.pdbx_strand_id
1 'polypeptide(L)'
;HGYRQNGNMFREKTGSLRKVLKKHVAEFVYIDAPHILPVQDNIIEDDTNASASNRTNERGWWFSAADLTYDPLATTSCDRGFDESLEYVIKYINEQEVPFDGLLAFSQ
;
A
#
# COMPACT_ATOMS: atom_id res chain seq x y z
N HIS A 1 -3.31 -0.87 1.09
CA HIS A 1 -3.04 -1.12 -0.35
C HIS A 1 -2.15 -2.34 -0.44
N GLY A 2 -2.12 -3.07 -1.56
CA GLY A 2 -1.30 -4.28 -1.64
C GLY A 2 0.20 -4.01 -1.84
N TYR A 3 0.97 -5.09 -1.87
CA TYR A 3 2.39 -5.09 -2.22
C TYR A 3 2.67 -4.44 -3.58
N ARG A 4 3.79 -3.70 -3.71
CA ARG A 4 4.18 -2.91 -4.90
C ARG A 4 3.10 -1.89 -5.33
N GLN A 5 2.36 -1.35 -4.37
CA GLN A 5 1.42 -0.25 -4.59
C GLN A 5 1.70 0.87 -3.60
N ASN A 6 1.01 1.99 -3.77
CA ASN A 6 0.95 3.07 -2.79
C ASN A 6 -0.51 3.56 -2.65
N GLY A 7 -0.74 4.50 -1.75
CA GLY A 7 -2.04 5.07 -1.44
C GLY A 7 -2.72 5.69 -2.66
N ASN A 8 -1.96 6.38 -3.53
CA ASN A 8 -2.53 6.95 -4.75
C ASN A 8 -2.97 5.87 -5.75
N MET A 9 -2.12 4.88 -6.01
CA MET A 9 -2.50 3.74 -6.88
C MET A 9 -3.73 3.01 -6.35
N PHE A 10 -3.82 2.81 -5.02
CA PHE A 10 -4.98 2.18 -4.42
C PHE A 10 -6.24 3.04 -4.56
N ARG A 11 -6.13 4.36 -4.36
CA ARG A 11 -7.20 5.32 -4.64
C ARG A 11 -7.66 5.24 -6.09
N GLU A 12 -6.76 5.18 -7.06
CA GLU A 12 -7.14 5.07 -8.46
C GLU A 12 -7.88 3.75 -8.74
N LYS A 13 -7.34 2.62 -8.25
CA LYS A 13 -7.92 1.27 -8.44
C LYS A 13 -9.27 1.09 -7.75
N THR A 14 -9.51 1.73 -6.61
CA THR A 14 -10.81 1.71 -5.91
C THR A 14 -11.73 2.86 -6.33
N GLY A 15 -11.43 3.54 -7.44
CA GLY A 15 -12.14 4.74 -7.89
C GLY A 15 -13.65 4.61 -8.02
N SER A 16 -14.14 3.51 -8.60
CA SER A 16 -15.59 3.25 -8.74
C SER A 16 -16.25 3.05 -7.38
N LEU A 17 -15.69 2.18 -6.54
CA LEU A 17 -16.16 1.91 -5.18
C LEU A 17 -16.19 3.18 -4.34
N ARG A 18 -15.08 3.94 -4.32
CA ARG A 18 -14.98 5.22 -3.60
C ARG A 18 -16.06 6.19 -4.05
N LYS A 19 -16.28 6.34 -5.36
CA LYS A 19 -17.29 7.28 -5.90
C LYS A 19 -18.70 6.91 -5.44
N VAL A 20 -19.04 5.62 -5.41
CA VAL A 20 -20.35 5.15 -4.94
C VAL A 20 -20.52 5.43 -3.44
N LEU A 21 -19.52 5.09 -2.63
CA LEU A 21 -19.60 5.22 -1.17
C LEU A 21 -19.49 6.67 -0.68
N LYS A 22 -18.66 7.51 -1.33
CA LYS A 22 -18.49 8.93 -0.97
C LYS A 22 -19.79 9.72 -1.06
N LYS A 23 -20.71 9.34 -1.95
CA LYS A 23 -21.96 10.09 -2.13
C LYS A 23 -22.88 10.01 -0.92
N HIS A 24 -22.81 8.93 -0.13
CA HIS A 24 -23.84 8.62 0.87
C HIS A 24 -23.34 7.94 2.16
N VAL A 25 -22.10 7.45 2.22
CA VAL A 25 -21.67 6.48 3.24
C VAL A 25 -20.39 6.87 3.94
N ALA A 26 -19.30 7.15 3.21
CA ALA A 26 -17.97 7.29 3.83
C ALA A 26 -17.01 8.18 3.05
N GLU A 27 -16.19 8.92 3.78
CA GLU A 27 -14.97 9.54 3.24
C GLU A 27 -13.78 8.57 3.38
N PHE A 28 -12.84 8.65 2.45
CA PHE A 28 -11.71 7.73 2.39
C PHE A 28 -10.39 8.48 2.51
N VAL A 29 -9.59 8.06 3.47
CA VAL A 29 -8.18 8.45 3.63
C VAL A 29 -7.31 7.28 3.15
N TYR A 30 -6.33 7.58 2.30
CA TYR A 30 -5.41 6.58 1.75
C TYR A 30 -4.03 6.87 2.30
N ILE A 31 -3.40 5.87 2.89
CA ILE A 31 -2.05 5.95 3.45
C ILE A 31 -1.08 5.09 2.66
N ASP A 32 0.19 5.44 2.75
CA ASP A 32 1.31 4.75 2.13
C ASP A 32 1.96 3.80 3.15
N ALA A 33 2.32 2.59 2.71
CA ALA A 33 3.10 1.68 3.54
C ALA A 33 4.52 2.25 3.79
N PRO A 34 5.12 1.99 4.97
CA PRO A 34 6.36 2.63 5.37
C PRO A 34 7.58 2.13 4.58
N HIS A 35 7.54 0.91 4.03
CA HIS A 35 8.69 0.30 3.37
C HIS A 35 8.69 0.57 1.86
N ILE A 36 9.72 1.28 1.38
CA ILE A 36 9.94 1.54 -0.05
C ILE A 36 10.67 0.35 -0.67
N LEU A 37 10.19 -0.10 -1.82
CA LEU A 37 10.77 -1.22 -2.56
C LEU A 37 11.83 -0.75 -3.56
N PRO A 38 12.88 -1.55 -3.80
CA PRO A 38 13.82 -1.27 -4.87
C PRO A 38 13.13 -1.39 -6.25
N VAL A 39 13.50 -0.47 -7.14
CA VAL A 39 13.07 -0.50 -8.54
C VAL A 39 13.63 -1.77 -9.18
N GLN A 40 12.78 -2.52 -9.91
CA GLN A 40 13.24 -3.67 -10.68
C GLN A 40 13.88 -3.19 -11.99
N ASP A 41 15.18 -3.41 -12.15
CA ASP A 41 15.98 -2.97 -13.32
C ASP A 41 15.60 -3.66 -14.66
N ASN A 42 14.64 -4.58 -14.66
CA ASN A 42 14.37 -5.50 -15.78
C ASN A 42 13.19 -5.13 -16.70
N ILE A 43 12.76 -3.86 -16.74
CA ILE A 43 11.69 -3.44 -17.67
C ILE A 43 12.28 -2.56 -18.76
N ILE A 44 12.37 -3.12 -19.96
CA ILE A 44 12.64 -2.43 -21.22
C ILE A 44 11.74 -1.20 -21.30
N GLU A 45 12.35 -0.04 -21.56
CA GLU A 45 11.67 1.23 -21.78
C GLU A 45 10.66 1.08 -22.92
N ASP A 46 9.42 0.75 -22.59
CA ASP A 46 8.30 0.94 -23.51
C ASP A 46 7.17 1.72 -22.83
N ASP A 47 6.96 2.85 -23.46
CA ASP A 47 5.87 3.82 -23.42
C ASP A 47 5.34 4.43 -22.09
N THR A 48 5.39 5.78 -22.11
CA THR A 48 4.77 6.78 -21.24
C THR A 48 5.49 7.17 -19.93
N ASN A 49 5.99 8.42 -19.92
CA ASN A 49 6.61 9.14 -18.79
C ASN A 49 5.78 9.18 -17.48
N ALA A 50 4.51 8.76 -17.49
CA ALA A 50 3.66 8.65 -16.29
C ALA A 50 3.89 7.35 -15.48
N SER A 51 4.48 6.32 -16.12
CA SER A 51 4.74 5.02 -15.49
C SER A 51 6.05 5.02 -14.70
N ALA A 52 7.06 5.76 -15.15
CA ALA A 52 8.37 5.85 -14.50
C ALA A 52 8.32 6.55 -13.13
N SER A 53 7.54 7.62 -12.98
CA SER A 53 7.40 8.36 -11.72
C SER A 53 6.58 7.63 -10.66
N ASN A 54 5.68 6.72 -11.07
CA ASN A 54 4.91 5.89 -10.13
C ASN A 54 5.71 4.69 -9.62
N ARG A 55 6.69 4.19 -10.38
CA ARG A 55 7.53 3.03 -10.01
C ARG A 55 8.62 3.35 -8.99
N THR A 56 9.01 4.61 -8.83
CA THR A 56 9.97 5.04 -7.78
C THR A 56 9.34 5.11 -6.39
N ASN A 57 8.04 4.82 -6.27
CA ASN A 57 7.29 4.89 -5.02
C ASN A 57 6.44 3.64 -4.78
N GLU A 58 6.90 2.48 -5.24
CA GLU A 58 6.31 1.18 -4.87
C GLU A 58 6.59 0.87 -3.41
N ARG A 59 5.57 0.44 -2.68
CA ARG A 59 5.66 0.21 -1.24
C ARG A 59 5.12 -1.17 -0.84
N GLY A 60 5.59 -1.66 0.31
CA GLY A 60 5.14 -2.91 0.93
C GLY A 60 4.92 -2.72 2.42
N TRP A 61 4.03 -3.51 3.01
CA TRP A 61 3.76 -3.46 4.46
C TRP A 61 4.65 -4.42 5.23
N TRP A 62 4.93 -5.60 4.70
CA TRP A 62 5.89 -6.54 5.27
C TRP A 62 6.45 -7.46 4.18
N PHE A 63 7.45 -8.25 4.56
CA PHE A 63 8.18 -9.12 3.65
C PHE A 63 8.17 -10.56 4.15
N SER A 64 7.95 -11.50 3.23
CA SER A 64 7.90 -12.94 3.50
C SER A 64 9.28 -13.60 3.42
N ALA A 65 10.32 -12.82 3.08
CA ALA A 65 11.68 -13.28 2.88
C ALA A 65 12.72 -12.26 3.40
N ALA A 66 13.94 -12.74 3.64
CA ALA A 66 15.03 -11.95 4.21
C ALA A 66 15.55 -10.83 3.29
N ASP A 67 15.34 -10.97 1.97
CA ASP A 67 15.76 -10.06 0.92
C ASP A 67 14.72 -8.96 0.62
N LEU A 68 13.79 -8.72 1.55
CA LEU A 68 12.72 -7.72 1.43
C LEU A 68 11.79 -7.98 0.23
N THR A 69 11.59 -9.26 -0.12
CA THR A 69 10.58 -9.67 -1.09
C THR A 69 9.33 -10.21 -0.41
N TYR A 70 8.23 -10.18 -1.14
CA TYR A 70 6.96 -10.76 -0.74
C TYR A 70 6.45 -11.75 -1.78
N ASP A 71 6.09 -12.94 -1.32
CA ASP A 71 5.40 -13.98 -2.08
C ASP A 71 4.11 -14.36 -1.33
N PRO A 72 2.92 -14.07 -1.88
CA PRO A 72 1.65 -14.41 -1.25
C PRO A 72 1.38 -15.92 -1.17
N LEU A 73 2.15 -16.76 -1.87
CA LEU A 73 2.00 -18.22 -1.88
C LEU A 73 3.05 -18.93 -1.01
N ALA A 74 4.09 -18.23 -0.55
CA ALA A 74 5.14 -18.82 0.26
C ALA A 74 4.65 -19.13 1.68
N THR A 75 4.89 -20.36 2.14
CA THR A 75 4.78 -20.68 3.57
C THR A 75 6.06 -20.25 4.26
N THR A 76 5.98 -19.23 5.11
CA THR A 76 7.14 -18.65 5.79
C THR A 76 6.76 -18.26 7.22
N SER A 77 7.73 -18.24 8.12
CA SER A 77 7.60 -17.60 9.43
C SER A 77 8.24 -16.21 9.45
N CYS A 78 8.69 -15.69 8.29
CA CYS A 78 9.21 -14.34 8.15
C CYS A 78 8.06 -13.37 7.84
N ASP A 79 7.96 -12.33 8.65
CA ASP A 79 7.00 -11.23 8.57
C ASP A 79 7.73 -9.88 8.76
N ARG A 80 8.98 -9.81 8.29
CA ARG A 80 9.86 -8.66 8.47
C ARG A 80 9.16 -7.36 8.04
N GLY A 81 9.15 -6.36 8.92
CA GLY A 81 8.49 -5.08 8.66
C GLY A 81 7.03 -5.01 9.14
N PHE A 82 6.45 -6.12 9.61
CA PHE A 82 5.05 -6.19 10.02
C PHE A 82 4.79 -5.35 11.28
N ASP A 83 5.59 -5.51 12.33
CA ASP A 83 5.43 -4.75 13.57
C ASP A 83 5.59 -3.24 13.32
N GLU A 84 6.59 -2.86 12.52
CA GLU A 84 6.82 -1.46 12.14
C GLU A 84 5.64 -0.87 11.36
N SER A 85 5.04 -1.66 10.47
CA SER A 85 3.83 -1.27 9.74
C SER A 85 2.61 -1.15 10.65
N LEU A 86 2.45 -2.07 11.59
CA LEU A 86 1.35 -2.06 12.55
C LEU A 86 1.45 -0.83 13.46
N GLU A 87 2.63 -0.57 14.03
CA GLU A 87 2.91 0.62 14.83
C GLU A 87 2.67 1.91 14.04
N TYR A 88 3.10 1.95 12.77
CA TYR A 88 2.87 3.09 11.88
C TYR A 88 1.38 3.37 11.68
N VAL A 89 0.56 2.34 11.39
CA VAL A 89 -0.89 2.48 11.21
C VAL A 89 -1.58 2.89 12.51
N ILE A 90 -1.25 2.25 13.64
CA ILE A 90 -1.81 2.59 14.95
C ILE A 90 -1.51 4.05 15.30
N LYS A 91 -0.25 4.47 15.12
CA LYS A 91 0.18 5.85 15.34
C LYS A 91 -0.62 6.81 14.47
N TYR A 92 -0.71 6.53 13.17
CA TYR A 92 -1.45 7.37 12.22
C TYR A 92 -2.91 7.54 12.63
N ILE A 93 -3.60 6.46 13.03
CA ILE A 93 -4.99 6.49 13.48
C ILE A 93 -5.14 7.33 14.76
N ASN A 94 -4.28 7.12 15.74
CA ASN A 94 -4.34 7.83 17.03
C ASN A 94 -4.02 9.33 16.91
N GLU A 95 -3.27 9.74 15.88
CA GLU A 95 -2.92 11.14 15.62
C GLU A 95 -4.03 11.92 14.88
N GLN A 96 -5.09 11.25 14.39
CA GLN A 96 -6.19 11.95 13.74
C GLN A 96 -7.12 12.63 14.77
N GLU A 97 -7.56 13.85 14.47
CA GLU A 97 -8.53 14.57 15.32
C GLU A 97 -9.91 13.91 15.33
N VAL A 98 -10.26 13.22 14.24
CA VAL A 98 -11.53 12.51 14.05
C VAL A 98 -11.26 11.01 13.98
N PRO A 99 -11.95 10.18 14.78
CA PRO A 99 -11.77 8.74 14.75
C PRO A 99 -12.25 8.13 13.44
N PHE A 100 -11.60 7.06 12.99
CA PHE A 100 -12.06 6.28 11.83
C PHE A 100 -13.15 5.29 12.23
N ASP A 101 -14.22 5.21 11.44
CA ASP A 101 -15.31 4.25 11.62
C ASP A 101 -14.96 2.84 11.12
N GLY A 102 -13.94 2.71 10.27
CA GLY A 102 -13.55 1.42 9.69
C GLY A 102 -12.28 1.47 8.86
N LEU A 103 -11.81 0.27 8.49
CA LEU A 103 -10.62 0.05 7.69
C LEU A 103 -10.97 -0.68 6.40
N LEU A 104 -10.31 -0.30 5.30
CA LEU A 104 -10.40 -0.97 4.00
C LEU A 104 -9.00 -1.36 3.54
N ALA A 105 -8.77 -2.66 3.39
CA ALA A 105 -7.49 -3.23 2.96
C ALA A 105 -7.66 -4.13 1.73
N PHE A 106 -6.55 -4.40 1.03
CA PHE A 106 -6.52 -5.31 -0.10
C PHE A 106 -5.15 -5.98 -0.18
N SER A 107 -5.12 -7.32 -0.13
CA SER A 107 -3.91 -8.12 -0.03
C SER A 107 -3.17 -7.83 1.29
N GLN A 108 -1.89 -7.44 1.24
CA GLN A 108 -1.20 -6.89 2.40
C GLN A 108 -1.94 -5.69 3.03
#